data_AF-A0A1V3MU68-F1
#
_entry.id   AF-A0A1V3MU68-F1
#
_cell.length_a   1.000
_cell.length_b   1.000
_cell.length_c   1.000
_cell.angle_alpha   90.00
_cell.angle_beta   90.00
_cell.angle_gamma   90.00
#
_symmetry.space_group_name_H-M   'P 1'
#
loop_
_entity.id
_entity.type
_entity.pdbx_description
1 polymer ?
#
loop_
_entity_poly.entity_id
_entity_poly.type
_entity_poly.pdbx_seq_one_letter_code
_entity_poly.pdbx_strand_id
1 'polypeptide(L)'
;MKTLAIEAGWFGPNQKIEIDRKYILGLISILLLVIFLFVGSTLQFLDPTAGILDLGTLSLLYFGLMAGVVFIFSCAWLQEYLWRPFKYYRQDIYYHFNQLNSWQQSILYFSVFFLFLFAFLQLLKMLF
;
A
#
# COMPACT_ATOMS: atom_id res chain seq x y z
N MET A 1 -10.32 -15.32 -5.40
CA MET A 1 -10.83 -15.70 -4.06
C MET A 1 -10.14 -16.99 -3.67
N LYS A 2 -9.30 -16.99 -2.63
CA LYS A 2 -8.65 -18.22 -2.13
C LYS A 2 -9.07 -18.41 -0.68
N THR A 3 -9.94 -19.38 -0.45
CA THR A 3 -10.38 -19.81 0.88
C THR A 3 -9.41 -20.86 1.39
N LEU A 4 -8.65 -20.55 2.43
CA LEU A 4 -7.83 -21.53 3.14
C LEU A 4 -8.70 -22.13 4.25
N ALA A 5 -9.11 -23.39 4.07
CA ALA A 5 -9.78 -24.16 5.11
C ALA A 5 -8.71 -24.75 6.04
N ILE A 6 -8.69 -24.31 7.28
CA ILE A 6 -7.87 -24.92 8.34
C ILE A 6 -8.81 -25.77 9.19
N GLU A 7 -8.56 -27.08 9.20
CA GLU A 7 -9.33 -28.05 9.98
C GLU A 7 -8.98 -27.95 11.47
N ALA A 8 -9.99 -27.52 12.23
CA ALA A 8 -10.26 -27.64 13.66
C ALA A 8 -9.11 -27.90 14.66
N GLY A 9 -8.91 -26.90 15.53
CA GLY A 9 -8.38 -27.11 16.88
C GLY A 9 -8.62 -25.87 17.75
N TRP A 10 -9.56 -25.97 18.70
CA TRP A 10 -9.91 -25.01 19.78
C TRP A 10 -10.96 -23.91 19.55
N PHE A 11 -11.17 -23.39 18.34
CA PHE A 11 -12.31 -22.49 18.05
C PHE A 11 -13.45 -23.30 17.42
N GLY A 12 -14.68 -23.15 17.92
CA GLY A 12 -15.87 -23.95 17.57
C GLY A 12 -16.18 -24.07 16.06
N PRO A 13 -17.12 -24.96 15.67
CA PRO A 13 -17.26 -25.42 14.30
C PRO A 13 -17.61 -24.28 13.35
N ASN A 14 -16.80 -24.13 12.30
CA ASN A 14 -17.05 -23.34 11.10
C ASN A 14 -17.24 -21.81 11.28
N GLN A 15 -16.34 -21.14 12.02
CA GLN A 15 -16.12 -19.72 11.73
C GLN A 15 -15.33 -19.56 10.43
N LYS A 16 -16.04 -19.29 9.33
CA LYS A 16 -15.43 -18.72 8.13
C LYS A 16 -14.97 -17.31 8.48
N ILE A 17 -13.68 -17.14 8.76
CA ILE A 17 -13.08 -15.82 8.92
C ILE A 17 -13.04 -15.20 7.51
N GLU A 18 -14.07 -14.44 7.16
CA GLU A 18 -14.06 -13.60 5.97
C GLU A 18 -13.10 -12.45 6.23
N ILE A 19 -11.84 -12.64 5.85
CA ILE A 19 -10.82 -11.59 5.95
C ILE A 19 -11.15 -10.54 4.88
N ASP A 20 -11.92 -9.53 5.27
CA ASP A 20 -12.12 -8.33 4.45
C ASP A 20 -10.76 -7.66 4.18
N ARG A 21 -10.62 -7.04 3.01
CA ARG A 21 -9.38 -6.44 2.51
C ARG A 21 -8.80 -5.40 3.48
N LYS A 22 -9.67 -4.79 4.28
CA LYS A 22 -9.35 -3.84 5.35
C LYS A 22 -8.52 -4.48 6.48
N TYR A 23 -8.83 -5.73 6.83
CA TYR A 23 -8.10 -6.47 7.87
C TYR A 23 -6.74 -6.93 7.38
N ILE A 24 -6.59 -7.26 6.09
CA ILE A 24 -5.28 -7.56 5.48
C ILE A 24 -4.36 -6.35 5.60
N LEU A 25 -4.87 -5.15 5.35
CA LEU A 25 -4.10 -3.91 5.49
C LEU A 25 -3.67 -3.63 6.92
N GLY A 26 -4.58 -3.84 7.88
CA GLY A 26 -4.23 -3.77 9.31
C GLY A 26 -3.18 -4.80 9.72
N LEU A 27 -3.27 -6.03 9.22
CA LEU A 27 -2.27 -7.06 9.46
C LEU A 27 -0.90 -6.71 8.87
N ILE A 28 -0.87 -6.17 7.65
CA ILE A 28 0.37 -5.71 7.02
C ILE A 28 0.98 -4.56 7.82
N SER A 29 0.18 -3.61 8.32
CA SER A 29 0.72 -2.49 9.10
C SER A 29 1.29 -2.92 10.45
N ILE A 30 0.62 -3.86 11.13
CA ILE A 30 1.10 -4.46 12.38
C ILE A 30 2.39 -5.24 12.13
N LEU A 31 2.44 -6.05 11.07
CA LEU A 31 3.66 -6.79 10.69
C LEU A 31 4.82 -5.83 10.41
N LEU A 32 4.57 -4.75 9.68
CA LEU A 32 5.59 -3.73 9.39
C LEU A 32 6.10 -3.07 10.68
N LEU A 33 5.21 -2.82 11.64
CA LEU A 33 5.55 -2.24 12.95
C LEU A 33 6.41 -3.20 13.77
N VAL A 34 6.09 -4.50 13.78
CA VAL A 34 6.90 -5.53 14.45
C VAL A 34 8.28 -5.61 13.80
N ILE A 35 8.37 -5.68 12.47
CA ILE A 35 9.66 -5.69 11.76
C ILE A 35 10.46 -4.43 12.11
N PHE A 36 9.81 -3.26 12.15
CA PHE A 36 10.44 -2.00 12.52
C PHE A 36 11.05 -2.00 13.93
N LEU A 37 10.33 -2.53 14.92
CA LEU A 37 10.83 -2.59 16.31
C LEU A 37 12.02 -3.55 16.46
N PHE A 38 12.05 -4.63 15.68
CA PHE A 38 13.05 -5.69 15.84
C PHE A 38 14.25 -5.57 14.89
N VAL A 39 14.16 -4.83 13.78
CA VAL A 39 15.22 -4.77 12.74
C VAL A 39 16.56 -4.25 13.28
N GLY A 40 16.55 -3.28 14.19
CA GLY A 40 17.77 -2.77 14.81
C GLY A 40 18.45 -3.81 15.69
N SER A 41 17.65 -4.58 16.45
CA SER A 41 18.17 -5.61 17.34
C SER A 41 18.63 -6.85 16.58
N THR A 42 17.96 -7.25 15.50
CA THR A 42 18.41 -8.37 14.65
C THR A 42 19.67 -8.03 13.88
N LEU A 43 19.83 -6.79 13.37
CA LEU A 43 21.07 -6.40 12.69
C LEU A 43 22.27 -6.42 13.65
N GLN A 44 22.11 -5.93 14.88
CA GLN A 44 23.17 -5.96 15.91
C GLN A 44 23.50 -7.39 16.37
N PHE A 45 22.52 -8.30 16.32
CA PHE A 45 22.76 -9.71 16.64
C PHE A 45 23.54 -10.44 15.53
N LEU A 46 23.29 -10.10 14.26
CA LEU A 46 23.96 -10.66 13.09
C LEU A 46 25.38 -10.11 12.90
N ASP A 47 25.59 -8.83 13.19
CA ASP A 47 26.91 -8.20 13.15
C ASP A 47 27.10 -7.31 14.40
N PRO A 48 27.86 -7.78 15.41
CA PRO A 48 28.13 -7.00 16.61
C PRO A 48 29.03 -5.78 16.35
N THR A 49 29.61 -5.67 15.15
CA THR A 49 30.37 -4.50 14.68
C THR A 49 29.49 -3.47 13.98
N ALA A 50 28.23 -3.81 13.66
CA ALA A 50 27.28 -2.86 13.13
C ALA A 50 27.01 -1.79 14.19
N GLY A 51 27.28 -0.53 13.85
CA GLY A 51 27.01 0.60 14.73
C GLY A 51 25.55 0.65 15.17
N ILE A 52 25.28 1.30 16.31
CA ILE A 52 23.92 1.48 16.81
C ILE A 52 23.08 2.12 15.71
N LEU A 53 22.13 1.34 15.18
CA LEU A 53 21.27 1.80 14.10
C LEU A 53 20.40 2.92 14.66
N ASP A 54 20.58 4.14 14.14
CA ASP A 54 19.87 5.30 14.64
C ASP A 54 18.36 5.11 14.50
N LEU A 55 17.68 5.03 15.65
CA LEU A 55 16.23 4.90 15.72
C LEU A 55 15.54 6.05 14.99
N GLY A 56 16.15 7.24 14.94
CA GLY A 56 15.66 8.39 14.19
C GLY A 56 15.57 8.09 12.69
N THR A 57 16.69 7.69 12.09
CA THR A 57 16.77 7.33 10.66
C THR A 57 15.85 6.16 10.31
N LEU A 58 15.77 5.16 11.17
CA LEU A 58 14.84 4.04 11.03
C LEU A 58 13.39 4.54 11.04
N SER A 59 13.03 5.37 12.02
CA SER A 59 11.67 5.92 12.15
C SER A 59 11.29 6.76 10.94
N LEU A 60 12.23 7.52 10.38
CA LEU A 60 12.03 8.29 9.15
C LEU A 60 11.66 7.38 7.98
N LEU A 61 12.34 6.24 7.83
CA LEU A 61 12.04 5.25 6.80
C LEU A 61 10.65 4.62 7.00
N TYR A 62 10.30 4.26 8.24
CA TYR A 62 8.98 3.71 8.57
C TYR A 62 7.85 4.71 8.32
N PHE A 63 7.99 5.94 8.80
CA PHE A 63 7.03 7.01 8.58
C PHE A 63 6.94 7.38 7.10
N GLY A 64 8.04 7.34 6.35
CA GLY A 64 8.05 7.53 4.90
C GLY A 64 7.26 6.46 4.16
N LEU A 65 7.44 5.18 4.54
CA LEU A 65 6.64 4.08 3.97
C LEU A 65 5.16 4.21 4.32
N MET A 66 4.83 4.54 5.57
CA MET A 66 3.44 4.75 5.99
C MET A 66 2.80 5.94 5.28
N ALA A 67 3.52 7.06 5.15
CA ALA A 67 3.07 8.21 4.39
C ALA A 67 2.84 7.86 2.92
N GLY A 68 3.72 7.06 2.31
CA GLY A 68 3.55 6.55 0.95
C GLY A 68 2.32 5.67 0.77
N VAL A 69 2.05 4.78 1.73
CA VAL A 69 0.83 3.93 1.73
C VAL A 69 -0.42 4.79 1.86
N VAL A 70 -0.46 5.70 2.83
CA VAL A 70 -1.57 6.65 3.02
C VAL A 70 -1.78 7.49 1.77
N PHE A 71 -0.70 7.90 1.12
CA PHE A 71 -0.74 8.64 -0.13
C PHE A 71 -1.39 7.82 -1.25
N ILE A 72 -0.98 6.57 -1.45
CA ILE A 72 -1.59 5.66 -2.44
C ILE A 72 -3.08 5.47 -2.18
N PHE A 73 -3.48 5.26 -0.92
CA PHE A 73 -4.89 5.14 -0.56
C PHE A 73 -5.67 6.42 -0.83
N SER A 74 -5.09 7.57 -0.53
CA SER A 74 -5.70 8.87 -0.77
C SER A 74 -5.89 9.11 -2.27
N CYS A 75 -4.89 8.76 -3.09
CA CYS A 75 -4.99 8.81 -4.55
C CYS A 75 -6.05 7.85 -5.09
N ALA A 76 -6.09 6.60 -4.62
CA ALA A 76 -7.07 5.62 -5.06
C ALA A 76 -8.50 6.07 -4.70
N TRP A 77 -8.68 6.62 -3.49
CA TRP A 77 -9.96 7.18 -3.06
C TRP A 77 -10.35 8.41 -3.90
N LEU A 78 -9.40 9.32 -4.14
CA LEU A 78 -9.64 10.53 -4.93
C LEU A 78 -9.93 10.19 -6.41
N GLN A 79 -9.24 9.20 -6.98
CA GLN A 79 -9.52 8.67 -8.31
C GLN A 79 -10.94 8.12 -8.39
N GLU A 80 -11.37 7.29 -7.43
CA GLU A 80 -12.73 6.75 -7.41
C GLU A 80 -13.79 7.86 -7.25
N TYR A 81 -13.51 8.88 -6.43
CA TYR A 81 -14.37 10.04 -6.27
C TYR A 81 -14.49 10.87 -7.56
N LEU A 82 -13.37 11.17 -8.21
CA LEU A 82 -13.35 11.88 -9.50
C LEU A 82 -14.01 11.06 -10.62
N TRP A 83 -13.91 9.73 -10.58
CA TRP A 83 -14.47 8.85 -11.60
C TRP A 83 -15.94 8.47 -11.38
N ARG A 84 -16.51 8.71 -10.20
CA ARG A 84 -17.93 8.49 -9.89
C ARG A 84 -18.90 9.18 -10.88
N PRO A 85 -18.72 10.46 -11.25
CA PRO A 85 -19.60 11.14 -12.21
C PRO A 85 -19.43 10.65 -13.66
N PHE A 86 -18.27 10.10 -14.02
CA PHE A 86 -17.95 9.66 -15.39
C PHE A 86 -18.26 8.18 -15.66
N LYS A 87 -19.16 7.57 -14.87
CA LYS A 87 -19.45 6.12 -14.94
C LYS A 87 -19.84 5.64 -16.34
N TYR A 88 -20.54 6.46 -17.13
CA TYR A 88 -20.93 6.12 -18.50
C TYR A 88 -19.77 6.24 -19.49
N TYR A 89 -18.96 7.31 -19.40
CA TYR A 89 -17.73 7.47 -20.19
C TYR A 89 -16.69 6.38 -19.91
N ARG A 90 -16.76 5.74 -18.73
CA ARG A 90 -15.87 4.64 -18.35
C ARG A 90 -15.95 3.47 -19.34
N GLN A 91 -17.13 3.15 -19.89
CA GLN A 91 -17.27 1.99 -20.77
C GLN A 91 -16.56 2.18 -22.11
N ASP A 92 -16.69 3.35 -22.72
CA ASP A 92 -16.01 3.67 -23.99
C ASP A 92 -14.51 3.81 -23.79
N ILE A 93 -14.07 4.48 -22.71
CA ILE A 93 -12.65 4.58 -22.38
C ILE A 93 -12.09 3.19 -22.12
N TYR A 94 -12.78 2.32 -21.38
CA TYR A 94 -12.29 0.96 -21.11
C TYR A 94 -12.20 0.12 -22.38
N TYR A 95 -13.15 0.27 -23.30
CA TYR A 95 -13.11 -0.38 -24.61
C TYR A 95 -11.87 0.03 -25.41
N HIS A 96 -11.58 1.33 -25.52
CA HIS A 96 -10.37 1.83 -26.17
C HIS A 96 -9.09 1.49 -25.39
N PHE A 97 -9.15 1.51 -24.05
CA PHE A 97 -8.03 1.18 -23.18
C PHE A 97 -7.61 -0.29 -23.35
N ASN A 98 -8.57 -1.21 -23.48
CA ASN A 98 -8.28 -2.63 -23.70
C ASN A 98 -7.75 -2.96 -25.10
N GLN A 99 -7.87 -2.03 -26.06
CA GLN A 99 -7.25 -2.16 -27.38
C GLN A 99 -5.77 -1.73 -27.39
N LEU A 100 -5.33 -0.98 -26.37
CA LEU A 100 -3.92 -0.61 -26.23
C LEU A 100 -3.09 -1.81 -25.81
N ASN A 101 -1.85 -1.84 -26.29
CA ASN A 101 -0.90 -2.89 -25.90
C ASN A 101 -0.59 -2.79 -24.39
N SER A 102 -0.35 -3.92 -23.74
CA SER A 102 -0.06 -4.02 -22.29
C SER A 102 1.02 -3.04 -21.82
N TRP A 103 2.03 -2.80 -22.66
CA TRP A 103 3.07 -1.80 -22.43
C TRP A 103 2.55 -0.36 -22.39
N GLN A 104 1.67 0.02 -23.32
CA GLN A 104 1.08 1.35 -23.38
C GLN A 104 0.11 1.59 -22.22
N GLN A 105 -0.65 0.57 -21.82
CA GLN A 105 -1.48 0.62 -20.62
C GLN A 105 -0.62 0.87 -19.38
N SER A 106 0.50 0.15 -19.25
CA SER A 106 1.47 0.33 -18.16
C SER A 106 2.01 1.76 -18.11
N ILE A 107 2.41 2.34 -19.26
CA ILE A 107 2.87 3.74 -19.34
C ILE A 107 1.78 4.70 -18.86
N LEU A 108 0.53 4.48 -19.24
CA LEU A 108 -0.59 5.34 -18.83
C LEU A 108 -0.82 5.28 -17.31
N TYR A 109 -0.79 4.08 -16.72
CA TYR A 109 -0.86 3.92 -15.26
C TYR A 109 0.28 4.61 -14.53
N PHE A 110 1.53 4.44 -14.99
CA PHE A 110 2.68 5.12 -14.40
C PHE A 110 2.59 6.64 -14.53
N SER A 111 2.12 7.14 -15.67
CA SER A 111 2.00 8.59 -15.91
C SER A 111 0.99 9.23 -14.96
N VAL A 112 -0.17 8.60 -14.77
CA VAL A 112 -1.17 9.04 -13.79
C VAL A 112 -0.60 8.98 -12.38
N PHE A 113 0.11 7.91 -12.02
CA PHE A 113 0.76 7.78 -10.72
C PHE A 113 1.79 8.90 -10.47
N PHE A 114 2.68 9.18 -11.42
CA PHE A 114 3.67 10.25 -11.31
C PHE A 114 3.03 11.63 -11.22
N LEU A 115 1.93 11.89 -11.94
CA LEU A 115 1.18 13.14 -11.82
C LEU A 115 0.60 13.33 -10.41
N PHE A 116 0.03 12.28 -9.83
CA PHE A 116 -0.43 12.31 -8.45
C PHE A 116 0.72 12.56 -7.47
N LEU A 117 1.83 11.82 -7.62
CA LEU A 117 3.01 11.99 -6.77
C LEU A 117 3.58 13.41 -6.86
N PHE A 118 3.63 13.98 -8.06
CA PHE A 118 4.04 15.37 -8.28
C PHE A 118 3.10 16.36 -7.59
N ALA A 119 1.78 16.18 -7.73
CA ALA A 119 0.79 17.05 -7.08
C ALA A 119 0.93 17.01 -5.54
N PHE A 120 1.22 15.84 -4.98
CA PHE A 120 1.48 15.68 -3.55
C PHE A 120 2.75 16.36 -3.07
N LEU A 121 3.85 16.22 -3.81
CA LEU A 121 5.09 16.91 -3.51
C LEU A 121 4.93 18.43 -3.56
N GLN A 122 4.15 18.95 -4.52
CA GLN A 122 3.81 20.38 -4.58
C GLN A 122 2.98 20.82 -3.37
N LEU A 123 2.01 20.01 -2.94
CA LEU A 123 1.22 20.27 -1.75
C LEU A 123 2.08 20.31 -0.49
N LEU A 124 2.99 19.34 -0.32
CA LEU A 124 3.96 19.32 0.77
C LEU A 124 4.84 20.57 0.77
N LYS A 125 5.34 20.97 -0.41
CA LYS A 125 6.15 22.19 -0.58
C LYS A 125 5.39 23.48 -0.25
N MET A 126 4.07 23.52 -0.40
CA MET A 126 3.28 24.69 0.03
C MET A 126 3.06 24.73 1.54
N LEU A 127 3.12 23.57 2.21
CA LEU A 127 2.76 23.41 3.61
C LEU A 127 3.97 23.55 4.55
N PHE A 128 5.17 23.22 4.05
CA PHE A 128 6.48 23.39 4.71
C PHE A 128 7.34 24.39 3.96
#